data_AF-A0A951FW13-F1
#
_entry.id   AF-A0A951FW13-F1
#
_cell.length_a   1.000
_cell.length_b   1.000
_cell.length_c   1.000
_cell.angle_alpha   90.00
_cell.angle_beta   90.00
_cell.angle_gamma   90.00
#
_symmetry.space_group_name_H-M   'P 1'
#
loop_
_entity.id
_entity.type
_entity.pdbx_description
1 polymer ?
#
loop_
_entity_poly.entity_id
_entity_poly.type
_entity_poly.pdbx_seq_one_letter_code
_entity_poly.pdbx_strand_id
1 'polypeptide(L)'
;MRFVLTRDVEEFAARTEHLLAAHLECNLLATIVKSVLDGAHREPPLLLAMGIDADDEVAFAALRTPPFPLLVSPLEPSDADTLVDLWLEVDPELPGGSSVPETARAIAGAWARRTGGEPRRTFEEAMHVLTVVNDPPTPARGRLRLPEPDERDLLVAWMREFIIEARLVGAAQVETVVDDRVRYGGLLLWEDGEPASLIGLNHPVAGAVRIGPVYTPAPLRRRGYASSAVAAASRRALAGGATRCML
;
A
#
# COMPACT_ATOMS: atom_id res chain seq x y z
N MET A 1 -24.12 -0.19 15.07
CA MET A 1 -22.98 0.58 14.53
C MET A 1 -23.50 1.74 13.70
N ARG A 2 -22.84 2.90 13.78
CA ARG A 2 -23.09 4.10 12.96
C ARG A 2 -22.02 4.20 11.87
N PHE A 3 -22.43 4.44 10.63
CA PHE A 3 -21.50 4.59 9.51
C PHE A 3 -21.32 6.07 9.22
N VAL A 4 -20.07 6.50 9.02
CA VAL A 4 -19.70 7.88 8.69
C VAL A 4 -18.90 7.88 7.42
N LEU A 5 -19.37 8.58 6.39
CA LEU A 5 -18.59 8.92 5.20
C LEU A 5 -18.04 10.34 5.37
N THR A 6 -16.77 10.54 5.08
CA THR A 6 -16.11 11.84 5.24
C THR A 6 -15.03 12.06 4.17
N ARG A 7 -14.58 13.30 4.06
CA ARG A 7 -13.36 13.70 3.34
C ARG A 7 -12.35 14.40 4.26
N ASP A 8 -12.67 14.49 5.55
CA ASP A 8 -11.80 15.03 6.59
C ASP A 8 -10.76 13.96 6.95
N VAL A 9 -9.54 14.15 6.46
CA VAL A 9 -8.45 13.16 6.60
C VAL A 9 -7.87 13.23 8.01
N GLU A 10 -7.81 14.43 8.58
CA GLU A 10 -7.31 14.69 9.93
C GLU A 10 -8.20 14.02 10.98
N GLU A 11 -9.52 14.19 10.90
CA GLU A 11 -10.47 13.51 11.78
C GLU A 11 -10.39 11.99 11.61
N PHE A 12 -10.40 11.51 10.35
CA PHE A 12 -10.33 10.08 10.07
C PHE A 12 -9.05 9.45 10.61
N ALA A 13 -7.90 10.10 10.41
CA ALA A 13 -6.62 9.62 10.91
C ALA A 13 -6.62 9.53 12.43
N ALA A 14 -7.10 10.56 13.13
CA ALA A 14 -7.18 10.58 14.58
C ALA A 14 -8.12 9.49 15.13
N ARG A 15 -9.27 9.26 14.49
CA ARG A 15 -10.25 8.24 14.94
C ARG A 15 -9.80 6.81 14.65
N THR A 16 -9.09 6.58 13.54
CA THR A 16 -8.74 5.23 13.08
C THR A 16 -7.37 4.76 13.55
N GLU A 17 -6.54 5.63 14.14
CA GLU A 17 -5.16 5.32 14.52
C GLU A 17 -5.02 4.00 15.30
N HIS A 18 -5.83 3.81 16.35
CA HIS A 18 -5.76 2.62 17.19
C HIS A 18 -6.10 1.34 16.40
N LEU A 19 -7.21 1.34 15.64
CA LEU A 19 -7.61 0.22 14.80
C LEU A 19 -6.52 -0.13 13.78
N LEU A 20 -6.00 0.87 13.08
CA LEU A 20 -5.00 0.67 12.04
C LEU A 20 -3.65 0.22 12.59
N ALA A 21 -3.32 0.60 13.83
CA ALA A 21 -2.09 0.18 14.50
C ALA A 21 -2.18 -1.23 15.10
N ALA A 22 -3.38 -1.67 15.50
CA ALA A 22 -3.59 -3.00 16.09
C ALA A 22 -3.46 -4.14 15.06
N HIS A 23 -3.70 -3.85 13.77
CA HIS A 23 -3.82 -4.83 12.70
C HIS A 23 -2.74 -4.62 11.63
N LEU A 24 -1.85 -5.60 11.44
CA LEU A 24 -0.78 -5.46 10.46
C LEU A 24 -1.31 -5.46 9.01
N GLU A 25 -2.40 -6.18 8.77
CA GLU A 25 -3.19 -6.15 7.53
C GLU A 25 -3.67 -4.75 7.15
N CYS A 26 -3.83 -3.85 8.13
CA CYS A 26 -4.20 -2.46 7.90
C CYS A 26 -3.02 -1.56 7.51
N ASN A 27 -1.78 -2.06 7.45
CA ASN A 27 -0.60 -1.23 7.16
C ASN A 27 -0.72 -0.48 5.82
N LEU A 28 -1.24 -1.12 4.77
CA LEU A 28 -1.45 -0.43 3.49
C LEU A 28 -2.39 0.77 3.66
N LEU A 29 -3.56 0.55 4.27
CA LEU A 29 -4.54 1.61 4.53
C LEU A 29 -3.89 2.74 5.36
N ALA A 30 -3.21 2.39 6.45
CA ALA A 30 -2.56 3.35 7.33
C ALA A 30 -1.45 4.16 6.64
N THR A 31 -0.64 3.52 5.79
CA THR A 31 0.39 4.23 5.00
C THR A 31 -0.22 5.15 3.93
N ILE A 32 -1.38 4.82 3.35
CA ILE A 32 -2.08 5.73 2.44
C ILE A 32 -2.66 6.93 3.20
N VAL A 33 -3.27 6.73 4.38
CA VAL A 33 -3.70 7.85 5.24
C VAL A 33 -2.55 8.81 5.51
N LYS A 34 -1.38 8.27 5.89
CA LYS A 34 -0.19 9.10 6.11
C LYS A 34 0.25 9.87 4.86
N SER A 35 0.27 9.22 3.69
CA SER A 35 0.60 9.87 2.42
C SER A 35 -0.38 11.00 2.10
N VAL A 36 -1.68 10.82 2.35
CA VAL A 36 -2.68 11.87 2.12
C VAL A 36 -2.46 13.05 3.07
N LEU A 37 -2.18 12.80 4.36
CA LEU A 37 -1.83 13.86 5.32
C LEU A 37 -0.57 14.63 4.91
N ASP A 38 0.38 13.97 4.25
CA ASP A 38 1.59 14.61 3.69
C ASP A 38 1.34 15.32 2.36
N GLY A 39 0.09 15.35 1.90
CA GLY A 39 -0.36 16.07 0.73
C GLY A 39 -0.29 15.30 -0.58
N ALA A 40 -0.12 13.97 -0.56
CA ALA A 40 -0.28 13.12 -1.73
C ALA A 40 -1.77 12.86 -2.04
N HIS A 41 -2.06 12.30 -3.22
CA HIS A 41 -3.42 11.89 -3.63
C HIS A 41 -4.50 12.99 -3.57
N ARG A 42 -4.13 14.24 -3.88
CA ARG A 42 -5.08 15.38 -3.83
C ARG A 42 -6.20 15.29 -4.85
N GLU A 43 -5.92 14.74 -6.02
CA GLU A 43 -6.84 14.67 -7.14
C GLU A 43 -6.77 13.30 -7.83
N PRO A 44 -7.92 12.69 -8.20
CA PRO A 44 -9.28 13.08 -7.83
C PRO A 44 -9.57 12.98 -6.32
N PRO A 45 -10.66 13.59 -5.80
CA PRO A 45 -10.95 13.59 -4.36
C PRO A 45 -11.09 12.18 -3.80
N LEU A 46 -10.45 11.96 -2.65
CA LEU A 46 -10.61 10.72 -1.91
C LEU A 46 -11.99 10.62 -1.24
N LEU A 47 -12.34 9.41 -0.83
CA LEU A 47 -13.48 9.14 0.04
C LEU A 47 -13.04 8.24 1.19
N LEU A 48 -13.52 8.54 2.39
CA LEU A 48 -13.23 7.85 3.64
C LEU A 48 -14.53 7.36 4.25
N ALA A 49 -14.50 6.19 4.89
CA ALA A 49 -15.60 5.72 5.71
C ALA A 49 -15.12 5.02 6.98
N MET A 50 -15.84 5.21 8.08
CA MET A 50 -15.60 4.51 9.34
C MET A 50 -16.92 4.05 9.96
N GLY A 51 -16.87 2.86 10.56
CA GLY A 51 -17.95 2.32 11.39
C GLY A 51 -17.65 2.58 12.86
N ILE A 52 -18.60 3.19 13.55
CA ILE A 52 -18.49 3.55 14.97
C ILE A 52 -19.48 2.72 15.77
N ASP A 53 -18.99 1.94 16.72
CA ASP A 53 -19.83 1.05 17.52
C ASP A 53 -20.63 1.78 18.61
N ALA A 54 -21.24 1.03 19.53
CA ALA A 54 -22.05 1.60 20.61
C ALA A 54 -21.21 2.31 21.69
N ASP A 55 -19.92 1.99 21.78
CA ASP A 55 -18.97 2.52 22.75
C ASP A 55 -18.17 3.72 22.17
N ASP A 56 -18.56 4.21 20.98
CA ASP A 56 -17.89 5.26 20.19
C ASP A 56 -16.49 4.86 19.67
N GLU A 57 -16.18 3.56 19.66
CA GLU A 57 -14.95 3.02 19.10
C GLU A 57 -15.08 2.72 17.61
N VAL A 58 -13.97 2.82 16.89
CA VAL A 58 -13.95 2.54 15.45
C VAL A 58 -13.82 1.04 15.20
N ALA A 59 -14.89 0.43 14.70
CA ALA A 59 -14.96 -1.00 14.38
C ALA A 59 -14.36 -1.35 13.01
N PHE A 60 -14.45 -0.45 12.03
CA PHE A 60 -13.78 -0.60 10.74
C PHE A 60 -13.42 0.75 10.13
N ALA A 61 -12.44 0.75 9.23
CA ALA A 61 -12.01 1.88 8.44
C ALA A 61 -11.93 1.50 6.96
N ALA A 62 -12.31 2.42 6.08
CA ALA A 62 -12.23 2.25 4.65
C ALA A 62 -11.78 3.55 3.98
N LEU A 63 -10.97 3.46 2.93
CA LEU A 63 -10.60 4.62 2.12
C LEU A 63 -10.42 4.23 0.66
N ARG A 64 -10.68 5.19 -0.22
CA ARG A 64 -10.29 5.10 -1.62
C ARG A 64 -9.66 6.41 -2.06
N THR A 65 -8.48 6.31 -2.65
CA THR A 65 -7.88 7.38 -3.45
C THR A 65 -8.00 6.98 -4.92
N PRO A 66 -8.87 7.63 -5.73
CA PRO A 66 -8.96 7.29 -7.15
C PRO A 66 -7.60 7.42 -7.87
N PRO A 67 -7.28 6.53 -8.82
CA PRO A 67 -8.13 5.49 -9.41
C PRO A 67 -8.07 4.14 -8.67
N PHE A 68 -7.42 4.06 -7.51
CA PHE A 68 -7.15 2.79 -6.82
C PHE A 68 -8.45 2.15 -6.28
N PRO A 69 -8.47 0.80 -6.08
CA PRO A 69 -9.57 0.12 -5.42
C PRO A 69 -9.79 0.62 -3.98
N LEU A 70 -10.99 0.39 -3.45
CA LEU A 70 -11.32 0.63 -2.05
C LEU A 70 -10.44 -0.25 -1.15
N LEU A 71 -9.78 0.35 -0.16
CA LEU A 71 -9.13 -0.36 0.93
C LEU A 71 -10.06 -0.42 2.12
N VAL A 72 -10.21 -1.60 2.72
CA VAL A 72 -11.03 -1.79 3.92
C VAL A 72 -10.21 -2.55 4.96
N SER A 73 -10.22 -2.12 6.21
CA SER A 73 -9.78 -2.93 7.35
C SER A 73 -10.63 -4.21 7.45
N PRO A 74 -10.30 -5.17 8.33
CA PRO A 74 -11.27 -6.17 8.72
C PRO A 74 -12.61 -5.51 9.09
N LEU A 75 -13.68 -6.10 8.58
CA LEU A 75 -15.07 -5.68 8.77
C LEU A 75 -15.92 -6.95 8.91
N GLU A 76 -16.87 -6.91 9.85
CA GLU A 76 -17.87 -7.96 10.04
C GLU A 76 -18.72 -8.13 8.78
N PRO A 77 -18.89 -9.34 8.24
CA PRO A 77 -19.60 -9.55 6.98
C PRO A 77 -21.03 -8.97 6.93
N SER A 78 -21.71 -8.87 8.08
CA SER A 78 -23.05 -8.27 8.19
C SER A 78 -23.08 -6.78 7.87
N ASP A 79 -21.95 -6.08 7.98
CA ASP A 79 -21.85 -4.63 7.78
C ASP A 79 -21.50 -4.26 6.34
N ALA A 80 -21.15 -5.24 5.50
CA ALA A 80 -20.70 -5.02 4.13
C ALA A 80 -21.79 -4.38 3.25
N ASP A 81 -23.05 -4.84 3.38
CA ASP A 81 -24.17 -4.28 2.61
C ASP A 81 -24.37 -2.80 2.90
N THR A 82 -24.32 -2.41 4.18
CA THR A 82 -24.51 -1.00 4.59
C THR A 82 -23.35 -0.13 4.12
N LEU A 83 -22.10 -0.60 4.23
CA LEU A 83 -20.95 0.16 3.71
C LEU A 83 -21.07 0.38 2.21
N VAL A 84 -21.34 -0.69 1.45
CA VAL A 84 -21.42 -0.62 -0.01
C VAL A 84 -22.59 0.26 -0.47
N ASP A 85 -23.76 0.14 0.14
CA ASP A 85 -24.92 0.97 -0.20
C ASP A 85 -24.58 2.45 -0.03
N LEU A 86 -24.03 2.84 1.13
CA LEU A 86 -23.64 4.22 1.39
C LEU A 86 -22.50 4.69 0.47
N TRP A 87 -21.52 3.82 0.19
CA TRP A 87 -20.38 4.15 -0.66
C TRP A 87 -20.81 4.47 -2.08
N LEU A 88 -21.69 3.64 -2.66
CA LEU A 88 -22.12 3.78 -4.06
C LEU A 88 -23.04 4.98 -4.30
N GLU A 89 -23.65 5.57 -3.27
CA GLU A 89 -24.37 6.85 -3.41
C GLU A 89 -23.41 8.03 -3.68
N VAL A 90 -22.15 7.93 -3.25
CA VAL A 90 -21.14 8.99 -3.39
C VAL A 90 -20.14 8.67 -4.50
N ASP A 91 -19.76 7.41 -4.63
CA ASP A 91 -18.75 6.91 -5.56
C ASP A 91 -19.29 5.66 -6.31
N PRO A 92 -20.18 5.86 -7.30
CA PRO A 92 -20.86 4.76 -8.00
C PRO A 92 -19.94 3.97 -8.94
N GLU A 93 -18.78 4.52 -9.31
CA GLU A 93 -17.81 3.89 -10.22
C GLU A 93 -16.72 3.10 -9.47
N LEU A 94 -17.08 2.49 -8.34
CA LEU A 94 -16.18 1.70 -7.52
C LEU A 94 -15.56 0.54 -8.35
N PRO A 95 -14.24 0.53 -8.61
CA PRO A 95 -13.63 -0.44 -9.52
C PRO A 95 -13.34 -1.79 -8.84
N GLY A 96 -13.43 -1.85 -7.52
CA GLY A 96 -13.17 -3.04 -6.71
C GLY A 96 -12.76 -2.69 -5.28
N GLY A 97 -12.47 -3.72 -4.48
CA GLY A 97 -12.00 -3.58 -3.10
C GLY A 97 -10.86 -4.55 -2.77
N SER A 98 -9.99 -4.15 -1.85
CA SER A 98 -8.89 -4.95 -1.30
C SER A 98 -8.94 -4.92 0.22
N SER A 99 -8.84 -6.11 0.81
CA SER A 99 -8.84 -6.35 2.25
C SER A 99 -8.41 -7.80 2.51
N VAL A 100 -8.48 -8.24 3.77
CA VAL A 100 -8.40 -9.65 4.13
C VAL A 100 -9.49 -10.48 3.41
N PRO A 101 -9.27 -11.78 3.13
CA PRO A 101 -10.13 -12.55 2.23
C PRO A 101 -11.62 -12.60 2.61
N GLU A 102 -11.94 -12.61 3.90
CA GLU A 102 -13.33 -12.59 4.37
C GLU A 102 -14.02 -11.26 4.04
N THR A 103 -13.45 -10.14 4.47
CA THR A 103 -13.98 -8.81 4.19
C THR A 103 -14.02 -8.51 2.69
N ALA A 104 -12.97 -8.86 1.93
CA ALA A 104 -12.96 -8.67 0.48
C ALA A 104 -14.12 -9.41 -0.22
N ARG A 105 -14.42 -10.65 0.21
CA ARG A 105 -15.57 -11.42 -0.29
C ARG A 105 -16.91 -10.83 0.14
N ALA A 106 -17.01 -10.34 1.37
CA ALA A 106 -18.22 -9.70 1.88
C ALA A 106 -18.55 -8.43 1.08
N ILE A 107 -17.57 -7.55 0.87
CA ILE A 107 -17.71 -6.32 0.07
C ILE A 107 -18.05 -6.65 -1.39
N ALA A 108 -17.35 -7.61 -1.99
CA ALA A 108 -17.65 -8.04 -3.36
C ALA A 108 -19.08 -8.60 -3.51
N GLY A 109 -19.55 -9.38 -2.53
CA GLY A 109 -20.91 -9.93 -2.50
C GLY A 109 -21.98 -8.86 -2.31
N ALA A 110 -21.74 -7.90 -1.42
CA ALA A 110 -22.61 -6.74 -1.22
C ALA A 110 -22.71 -5.88 -2.50
N TRP A 111 -21.57 -5.60 -3.14
CA TRP A 111 -21.53 -4.87 -4.40
C TRP A 111 -22.27 -5.60 -5.52
N ALA A 112 -22.14 -6.92 -5.61
CA ALA A 112 -22.87 -7.73 -6.59
C ALA A 112 -24.39 -7.66 -6.38
N ARG A 113 -24.86 -7.74 -5.13
CA ARG A 113 -26.29 -7.60 -4.81
C ARG A 113 -26.83 -6.21 -5.16
N ARG A 114 -26.06 -5.15 -4.87
CA ARG A 114 -26.48 -3.76 -5.07
C ARG A 114 -26.47 -3.31 -6.53
N THR A 115 -25.56 -3.84 -7.34
CA THR A 115 -25.35 -3.40 -8.74
C THR A 115 -25.81 -4.43 -9.79
N GLY A 116 -25.99 -5.69 -9.41
CA GLY A 116 -26.20 -6.80 -10.35
C GLY A 116 -24.94 -7.23 -11.11
N GLY A 117 -23.77 -6.67 -10.79
CA GLY A 117 -22.50 -6.99 -11.43
C GLY A 117 -21.87 -8.32 -10.96
N GLU A 118 -20.87 -8.78 -11.71
CA GLU A 118 -20.11 -10.01 -11.40
C GLU A 118 -18.71 -9.65 -10.86
N PRO A 119 -18.46 -9.79 -9.55
CA PRO A 119 -17.14 -9.53 -8.98
C PRO A 119 -16.14 -10.61 -9.43
N ARG A 120 -14.91 -10.20 -9.73
CA ARG A 120 -13.83 -11.10 -10.10
C ARG A 120 -12.60 -10.82 -9.26
N ARG A 121 -11.97 -11.89 -8.77
CA ARG A 121 -10.69 -11.81 -8.09
C ARG A 121 -9.59 -11.46 -9.09
N THR A 122 -8.94 -10.33 -8.90
CA THR A 122 -7.88 -9.83 -9.79
C THR A 122 -6.52 -10.41 -9.45
N PHE A 123 -6.16 -10.44 -8.17
CA PHE A 123 -4.95 -11.07 -7.64
C PHE A 123 -5.12 -11.43 -6.16
N GLU A 124 -4.18 -12.20 -5.62
CA GLU A 124 -4.06 -12.53 -4.20
C GLU A 124 -2.65 -12.19 -3.75
N GLU A 125 -2.52 -11.57 -2.59
CA GLU A 125 -1.24 -11.24 -1.96
C GLU A 125 -1.07 -12.06 -0.69
N ALA A 126 0.19 -12.34 -0.36
CA ALA A 126 0.58 -12.91 0.91
C ALA A 126 1.42 -11.90 1.66
N MET A 127 1.09 -11.68 2.93
CA MET A 127 1.87 -10.80 3.79
C MET A 127 3.04 -11.58 4.39
N HIS A 128 4.26 -11.21 4.02
CA HIS A 128 5.46 -11.80 4.59
C HIS A 128 6.08 -10.86 5.60
N VAL A 129 6.13 -11.28 6.88
CA VAL A 129 6.62 -10.45 7.98
C VAL A 129 7.97 -10.98 8.46
N LEU A 130 8.91 -10.07 8.67
CA LEU A 130 10.20 -10.39 9.29
C LEU A 130 10.50 -9.42 10.44
N THR A 131 11.13 -9.95 11.48
CA THR A 131 11.71 -9.18 12.60
C THR A 131 13.24 -9.33 12.66
N VAL A 132 13.78 -10.31 11.94
CA VAL A 132 15.22 -10.59 11.83
C VAL A 132 15.52 -10.85 10.36
N VAL A 133 16.63 -10.29 9.85
CA VAL A 133 17.03 -10.47 8.46
C VAL A 133 18.04 -11.60 8.35
N ASN A 134 17.64 -12.65 7.64
CA ASN A 134 18.55 -13.69 7.18
C ASN A 134 19.16 -13.27 5.84
N ASP A 135 20.46 -13.53 5.66
CA ASP A 135 21.09 -13.30 4.36
C ASP A 135 20.46 -14.19 3.28
N PRO A 136 20.34 -13.68 2.04
CA PRO A 136 19.89 -14.51 0.93
C PRO A 136 20.88 -15.65 0.69
N PRO A 137 20.44 -16.84 0.23
CA PRO A 137 21.34 -17.98 -0.02
C PRO A 137 22.51 -17.67 -0.96
N THR A 138 22.28 -16.74 -1.89
CA THR A 138 23.29 -16.25 -2.83
C THR A 138 23.30 -14.73 -2.80
N PRO A 139 24.06 -14.10 -1.89
CA PRO A 139 24.20 -12.65 -1.86
C PRO A 139 24.86 -12.14 -3.15
N ALA A 140 24.26 -11.13 -3.75
CA ALA A 140 24.82 -10.43 -4.89
C ALA A 140 25.89 -9.43 -4.44
N ARG A 141 26.82 -9.10 -5.34
CA ARG A 141 27.70 -7.94 -5.17
C ARG A 141 26.87 -6.65 -5.24
N GLY A 142 27.45 -5.58 -4.71
CA GLY A 142 26.85 -4.26 -4.73
C GLY A 142 26.44 -3.74 -3.36
N ARG A 143 25.69 -2.65 -3.35
CA ARG A 143 25.20 -1.99 -2.14
C ARG A 143 23.87 -1.30 -2.38
N LEU A 144 23.11 -1.11 -1.29
CA LEU A 144 21.93 -0.27 -1.29
C LEU A 144 22.33 1.20 -1.12
N ARG A 145 21.79 2.10 -1.94
CA ARG A 145 21.99 3.54 -1.82
C ARG A 145 20.74 4.34 -2.17
N LEU A 146 20.73 5.61 -1.79
CA LEU A 146 19.75 6.57 -2.30
C LEU A 146 20.04 6.88 -3.79
N PRO A 147 19.00 7.20 -4.57
CA PRO A 147 19.17 7.70 -5.93
C PRO A 147 19.81 9.10 -5.93
N GLU A 148 20.54 9.39 -7.00
CA GLU A 148 21.07 10.72 -7.31
C GLU A 148 20.00 11.56 -8.02
N PRO A 149 20.08 12.92 -7.97
CA PRO A 149 19.04 13.77 -8.55
C PRO A 149 18.80 13.59 -10.05
N ASP A 150 19.82 13.21 -10.81
CA ASP A 150 19.78 12.95 -12.26
C ASP A 150 19.26 11.54 -12.61
N GLU A 151 19.10 10.65 -11.62
CA GLU A 151 18.52 9.32 -11.81
C GLU A 151 16.98 9.29 -11.78
N ARG A 152 16.31 10.45 -11.67
CA ARG A 152 14.84 10.53 -11.63
C ARG A 152 14.19 9.77 -12.78
N ASP A 153 14.68 9.97 -14.01
CA ASP A 153 14.08 9.36 -15.21
C ASP A 153 14.22 7.83 -15.19
N LEU A 154 15.31 7.31 -14.62
CA LEU A 154 15.50 5.88 -14.40
C LEU A 154 14.46 5.32 -13.41
N LEU A 155 14.25 6.02 -12.29
CA LEU A 155 13.26 5.63 -11.28
C LEU A 155 11.85 5.60 -11.88
N VAL A 156 11.49 6.62 -12.66
CA VAL A 156 10.20 6.70 -13.36
C VAL A 156 10.04 5.54 -14.35
N ALA A 157 11.06 5.25 -15.15
CA ALA A 157 11.04 4.16 -16.11
C ALA A 157 10.83 2.80 -15.41
N TRP A 158 11.64 2.49 -14.38
CA TRP A 158 11.55 1.24 -13.64
C TRP A 158 10.27 1.09 -12.83
N MET A 159 9.77 2.18 -12.24
CA MET A 159 8.47 2.18 -11.56
C MET A 159 7.33 1.89 -12.55
N ARG A 160 7.39 2.47 -13.75
CA ARG A 160 6.39 2.23 -14.80
C ARG A 160 6.44 0.78 -15.29
N GLU A 161 7.63 0.23 -15.53
CA GLU A 161 7.82 -1.18 -15.90
C GLU A 161 7.30 -2.12 -14.81
N PHE A 162 7.58 -1.82 -13.54
CA PHE A 162 7.02 -2.56 -12.40
C PHE A 162 5.49 -2.56 -12.42
N ILE A 163 4.86 -1.39 -12.56
CA ILE A 163 3.39 -1.26 -12.59
C ILE A 163 2.79 -2.10 -13.72
N ILE A 164 3.40 -2.08 -14.91
CA ILE A 164 2.96 -2.87 -16.08
C ILE A 164 3.12 -4.37 -15.81
N GLU A 165 4.30 -4.82 -15.37
CA GLU A 165 4.58 -6.24 -15.15
C GLU A 165 3.77 -6.83 -13.98
N ALA A 166 3.54 -6.04 -12.93
CA ALA A 166 2.71 -6.40 -11.80
C ALA A 166 1.20 -6.23 -12.08
N ARG A 167 0.82 -5.71 -13.26
CA ARG A 167 -0.57 -5.46 -13.68
C ARG A 167 -1.33 -4.55 -12.70
N LEU A 168 -0.64 -3.56 -12.17
CA LEU A 168 -1.19 -2.58 -11.24
C LEU A 168 -1.77 -1.37 -11.99
N VAL A 169 -2.71 -0.70 -11.35
CA VAL A 169 -3.20 0.60 -11.80
C VAL A 169 -2.26 1.72 -11.32
N GLY A 170 -2.45 2.94 -11.83
CA GLY A 170 -1.70 4.11 -11.36
C GLY A 170 -0.51 4.52 -12.22
N ALA A 171 -0.34 3.94 -13.42
CA ALA A 171 0.75 4.28 -14.34
C ALA A 171 0.76 5.77 -14.74
N ALA A 172 -0.41 6.41 -14.78
CA ALA A 172 -0.55 7.84 -15.09
C ALA A 172 0.03 8.74 -13.98
N GLN A 173 0.06 8.26 -12.74
CA GLN A 173 0.54 8.98 -11.55
C GLN A 173 2.01 8.67 -11.23
N VAL A 174 2.70 7.88 -12.06
CA VAL A 174 4.03 7.33 -11.75
C VAL A 174 5.07 8.39 -11.41
N GLU A 175 5.07 9.51 -12.12
CA GLU A 175 6.03 10.59 -11.90
C GLU A 175 5.84 11.25 -10.53
N THR A 176 4.59 11.58 -10.19
CA THR A 176 4.25 12.15 -8.89
C THR A 176 4.59 11.20 -7.75
N VAL A 177 4.27 9.91 -7.91
CA VAL A 177 4.62 8.88 -6.93
C VAL A 177 6.13 8.77 -6.75
N VAL A 178 6.91 8.83 -7.83
CA VAL A 178 8.38 8.79 -7.74
C VAL A 178 8.90 10.05 -7.03
N ASP A 179 8.44 11.23 -7.42
CA ASP A 179 8.89 12.51 -6.84
C ASP A 179 8.61 12.58 -5.33
N ASP A 180 7.41 12.15 -4.92
CA ASP A 180 7.02 12.12 -3.50
C ASP A 180 7.88 11.12 -2.73
N ARG A 181 8.10 9.92 -3.28
CA ARG A 181 8.93 8.90 -2.63
C ARG A 181 10.41 9.26 -2.56
N VAL A 182 10.96 9.93 -3.58
CA VAL A 182 12.34 10.45 -3.51
C VAL A 182 12.45 11.49 -2.41
N ARG A 183 11.48 12.39 -2.27
CA ARG A 183 11.50 13.49 -1.28
C ARG A 183 11.63 12.99 0.15
N TYR A 184 10.95 11.90 0.52
CA TYR A 184 11.05 11.33 1.87
C TYR A 184 12.10 10.19 1.99
N GLY A 185 12.84 9.87 0.92
CA GLY A 185 13.85 8.80 0.91
C GLY A 185 13.26 7.38 0.86
N GLY A 186 12.05 7.24 0.32
CA GLY A 186 11.31 5.99 0.17
C GLY A 186 11.65 5.17 -1.08
N LEU A 187 12.58 5.62 -1.92
CA LEU A 187 13.13 4.82 -3.03
C LEU A 187 14.63 4.69 -2.87
N LEU A 188 15.13 3.48 -3.07
CA LEU A 188 16.55 3.14 -3.06
C LEU A 188 16.89 2.30 -4.28
N LEU A 189 18.16 2.34 -4.64
CA LEU A 189 18.74 1.55 -5.72
C LEU A 189 19.74 0.55 -5.13
N TRP A 190 19.70 -0.67 -5.65
CA TRP A 190 20.82 -1.60 -5.53
C TRP A 190 21.81 -1.33 -6.66
N GLU A 191 23.04 -0.99 -6.33
CA GLU A 191 24.09 -0.67 -7.29
C GLU A 191 25.20 -1.73 -7.27
N ASP A 192 25.52 -2.27 -8.44
CA ASP A 192 26.66 -3.15 -8.70
C ASP A 192 27.41 -2.62 -9.93
N GLY A 193 28.20 -1.56 -9.73
CA GLY A 193 28.75 -0.72 -10.80
C GLY A 193 27.71 0.26 -11.34
N GLU A 194 26.61 -0.28 -11.86
CA GLU A 194 25.43 0.45 -12.33
C GLU A 194 24.20 0.11 -11.47
N PRO A 195 23.14 0.93 -11.47
CA PRO A 195 21.86 0.57 -10.89
C PRO A 195 21.38 -0.78 -11.46
N ALA A 196 21.01 -1.70 -10.57
CA ALA A 196 20.56 -3.04 -10.92
C ALA A 196 19.16 -3.40 -10.40
N SER A 197 18.66 -2.73 -9.36
CA SER A 197 17.33 -2.97 -8.83
C SER A 197 16.77 -1.73 -8.12
N LEU A 198 15.46 -1.49 -8.25
CA LEU A 198 14.67 -0.53 -7.46
C LEU A 198 14.07 -1.21 -6.23
N ILE A 199 14.06 -0.51 -5.10
CA ILE A 199 13.47 -0.95 -3.84
C ILE A 199 12.77 0.23 -3.19
N GLY A 200 11.48 0.08 -2.91
CA GLY A 200 10.69 1.06 -2.17
C GLY A 200 10.57 0.73 -0.69
N LEU A 201 10.49 1.76 0.14
CA LEU A 201 10.10 1.71 1.54
C LEU A 201 8.99 2.72 1.79
N ASN A 202 7.93 2.29 2.46
CA ASN A 202 6.93 3.23 2.96
C ASN A 202 7.37 3.84 4.29
N HIS A 203 6.64 4.88 4.73
CA HIS A 203 6.75 5.38 6.10
C HIS A 203 6.53 4.26 7.12
N PRO A 204 7.28 4.26 8.23
CA PRO A 204 6.97 3.39 9.36
C PRO A 204 5.58 3.72 9.90
N VAL A 205 4.72 2.72 10.02
CA VAL A 205 3.41 2.84 10.67
C VAL A 205 3.24 1.66 11.61
N ALA A 206 2.84 1.94 12.85
CA ALA A 206 2.69 0.93 13.91
C ALA A 206 3.93 0.03 14.08
N GLY A 207 5.12 0.64 13.95
CA GLY A 207 6.40 -0.07 14.05
C GLY A 207 6.71 -1.01 12.88
N ALA A 208 5.94 -0.99 11.80
CA ALA A 208 6.17 -1.78 10.59
C ALA A 208 6.59 -0.90 9.41
N VAL A 209 7.59 -1.36 8.64
CA VAL A 209 7.96 -0.77 7.35
C VAL A 209 7.62 -1.77 6.24
N ARG A 210 6.80 -1.35 5.28
CA ARG A 210 6.52 -2.14 4.08
C ARG A 210 7.59 -1.89 3.03
N ILE A 211 8.18 -2.98 2.54
CA ILE A 211 9.11 -3.02 1.43
C ILE A 211 8.28 -3.17 0.16
N GLY A 212 8.45 -2.25 -0.79
CA GLY A 212 7.69 -2.26 -2.03
C GLY A 212 7.60 -0.87 -2.67
N PRO A 213 7.67 -0.82 -4.01
CA PRO A 213 7.85 -1.94 -4.93
C PRO A 213 9.29 -2.49 -4.94
N VAL A 214 9.49 -3.66 -5.54
CA VAL A 214 10.83 -4.20 -5.83
C VAL A 214 10.88 -4.55 -7.31
N TYR A 215 11.80 -3.92 -8.04
CA TYR A 215 11.94 -4.11 -9.48
C TYR A 215 13.38 -4.39 -9.88
N THR A 216 13.61 -5.46 -10.62
CA THR A 216 14.88 -5.76 -11.27
C THR A 216 14.60 -5.89 -12.77
N PRO A 217 15.26 -5.12 -13.66
CA PRO A 217 15.10 -5.25 -15.10
C PRO A 217 15.32 -6.69 -15.59
N ALA A 218 14.56 -7.13 -16.59
CA ALA A 218 14.57 -8.53 -17.05
C ALA A 218 15.98 -9.11 -17.34
N PRO A 219 16.91 -8.39 -18.00
CA PRO A 219 18.28 -8.88 -18.24
C PRO A 219 19.13 -9.10 -16.97
N LEU A 220 18.74 -8.46 -15.86
CA LEU A 220 19.45 -8.48 -14.58
C LEU A 220 18.82 -9.43 -13.55
N ARG A 221 17.68 -10.06 -13.87
CA ARG A 221 17.00 -11.02 -12.99
C ARG A 221 17.82 -12.29 -12.78
N ARG A 222 17.50 -13.02 -11.71
CA ARG A 222 18.15 -14.29 -11.29
C ARG A 222 19.64 -14.15 -10.95
N ARG A 223 20.08 -12.94 -10.60
CA ARG A 223 21.44 -12.64 -10.13
C ARG A 223 21.53 -12.33 -8.63
N GLY A 224 20.42 -12.48 -7.89
CA GLY A 224 20.36 -12.23 -6.45
C GLY A 224 20.16 -10.76 -6.04
N TYR A 225 20.08 -9.82 -6.99
CA TYR A 225 19.96 -8.39 -6.70
C TYR A 225 18.71 -8.03 -5.86
N ALA A 226 17.52 -8.43 -6.29
CA ALA A 226 16.28 -8.16 -5.53
C ALA A 226 16.37 -8.69 -4.08
N SER A 227 16.78 -9.95 -3.90
CA SER A 227 16.89 -10.56 -2.57
C SER A 227 17.93 -9.88 -1.68
N SER A 228 19.09 -9.53 -2.24
CA SER A 228 20.15 -8.82 -1.50
C SER A 228 19.70 -7.41 -1.11
N ALA A 229 19.00 -6.74 -2.01
CA ALA A 229 18.51 -5.40 -1.78
C ALA A 229 17.36 -5.36 -0.76
N VAL A 230 16.43 -6.31 -0.81
CA VAL A 230 15.37 -6.48 0.21
C VAL A 230 15.99 -6.78 1.57
N ALA A 231 17.01 -7.64 1.65
CA ALA A 231 17.72 -7.90 2.90
C ALA A 231 18.40 -6.65 3.45
N ALA A 232 19.12 -5.90 2.62
CA ALA A 232 19.78 -4.65 3.01
C ALA A 232 18.78 -3.56 3.44
N ALA A 233 17.69 -3.39 2.69
CA ALA A 233 16.63 -2.43 2.99
C ALA A 233 15.92 -2.78 4.30
N SER A 234 15.66 -4.07 4.53
CA SER A 234 15.08 -4.55 5.77
C SER A 234 16.01 -4.30 6.97
N ARG A 235 17.32 -4.55 6.83
CA ARG A 235 18.30 -4.21 7.89
C ARG A 235 18.31 -2.73 8.20
N ARG A 236 18.29 -1.89 7.16
CA ARG A 236 18.25 -0.43 7.30
C ARG A 236 16.99 0.02 8.06
N ALA A 237 15.83 -0.53 7.72
CA ALA A 237 14.57 -0.20 8.38
C ALA A 237 14.56 -0.62 9.86
N LEU A 238 15.01 -1.85 10.18
CA LEU A 238 15.09 -2.33 11.56
C LEU A 238 16.11 -1.52 12.40
N ALA A 239 17.28 -1.22 11.83
CA ALA A 239 18.27 -0.36 12.48
C ALA A 239 17.77 1.09 12.68
N GLY A 240 16.84 1.54 11.84
CA GLY A 240 16.14 2.82 11.94
C GLY A 240 14.97 2.83 12.94
N GLY A 241 14.76 1.76 13.71
CA GLY A 241 13.74 1.68 14.76
C GLY A 241 12.44 0.98 14.37
N ALA A 242 12.33 0.45 13.15
CA ALA A 242 11.21 -0.43 12.82
C ALA A 242 11.29 -1.72 13.65
N THR A 243 10.15 -2.18 14.18
CA THR A 243 10.05 -3.46 14.91
C THR A 243 9.96 -4.65 13.96
N ARG A 244 9.48 -4.42 12.74
CA ARG A 244 9.28 -5.43 11.71
C ARG A 244 9.31 -4.81 10.31
N CYS A 245 9.64 -5.62 9.33
CA CYS A 245 9.43 -5.30 7.92
C CYS A 245 8.40 -6.26 7.32
N MET A 246 7.73 -5.81 6.26
CA MET A 246 6.77 -6.63 5.54
C MET A 246 6.89 -6.45 4.02
N LEU A 247 6.56 -7.51 3.27
CA LEU A 247 6.29 -7.47 1.83
C LEU A 247 4.79 -7.66 1.62
#